data_AF-A0AAD7ZQD7-F1
#
_entry.id   AF-A0AAD7ZQD7-F1
#
_cell.length_a   1.000
_cell.length_b   1.000
_cell.length_c   1.000
_cell.angle_alpha   90.00
_cell.angle_beta   90.00
_cell.angle_gamma   90.00
#
_symmetry.space_group_name_H-M   'P 1'
#
loop_
_entity.id
_entity.type
_entity.pdbx_description
1 polymer ?
#
loop_
_entity_poly.entity_id
_entity_poly.type
_entity_poly.pdbx_seq_one_letter_code
_entity_poly.pdbx_strand_id
1 'polypeptide(L)'
;MFDSRDDPEHWLCKVQSISIGNILEVFPLLWNQGIAIELQYNGGSSHLYVLLQDEVYTKNLLSFLSDLRHPKQSRIEHNAKENHVLALQQLLLSSVSGDDIDTTVCSCTICSNCIVQKNEELKKIDMGAIVITSTDLVMTDDLNWFISAQSLIQTTCYSQKMSNLIEVGIGGIYQLILNFLDEVAGTDETWTLTFGTESSLQMVVSSIRVPWEQLFSVPLSIINKNT
;
A
#
# COMPACT_ATOMS: atom_id res chain seq x y z
N MET A 1 -27.32 -20.39 -9.32
CA MET A 1 -26.44 -21.30 -8.56
C MET A 1 -25.51 -20.37 -7.80
N PHE A 2 -25.79 -20.13 -6.51
CA PHE A 2 -25.00 -19.22 -5.69
C PHE A 2 -23.61 -19.83 -5.49
N ASP A 3 -22.55 -19.05 -5.68
CA ASP A 3 -21.16 -19.49 -5.51
C ASP A 3 -20.98 -19.87 -4.04
N SER A 4 -20.45 -21.07 -3.77
CA SER A 4 -20.18 -21.57 -2.41
C SER A 4 -19.13 -20.73 -1.65
N ARG A 5 -18.60 -19.68 -2.27
CA ARG A 5 -17.75 -18.65 -1.65
C ARG A 5 -18.53 -17.57 -0.88
N ASP A 6 -19.85 -17.49 -1.05
CA ASP A 6 -20.68 -16.46 -0.40
C ASP A 6 -21.14 -16.83 1.03
N ASP A 7 -20.85 -18.04 1.53
CA ASP A 7 -21.16 -18.41 2.91
C ASP A 7 -20.04 -17.97 3.85
N PRO A 8 -20.28 -16.97 4.74
CA PRO A 8 -19.29 -16.51 5.70
C PRO A 8 -18.76 -17.61 6.59
N GLU A 9 -19.54 -18.67 6.88
CA GLU A 9 -19.10 -19.77 7.74
C GLU A 9 -17.91 -20.55 7.14
N HIS A 10 -17.68 -20.44 5.83
CA HIS A 10 -16.59 -21.16 5.14
C HIS A 10 -15.27 -20.38 5.11
N TRP A 11 -15.29 -19.06 5.31
CA TRP A 11 -14.09 -18.21 5.28
C TRP A 11 -13.88 -17.37 6.56
N LEU A 12 -14.92 -17.16 7.36
CA LEU A 12 -14.84 -16.48 8.66
C LEU A 12 -14.48 -17.50 9.74
N CYS A 13 -13.21 -17.49 10.14
CA CYS A 13 -12.73 -18.28 11.26
C CYS A 13 -12.33 -17.36 12.42
N LYS A 14 -12.72 -17.72 13.64
CA LYS A 14 -12.23 -17.04 14.84
C LYS A 14 -10.76 -17.39 15.07
N VAL A 15 -9.87 -16.47 14.70
CA VAL A 15 -8.41 -16.62 14.92
C VAL A 15 -8.03 -16.24 16.36
N GLN A 16 -8.60 -15.15 16.90
CA GLN A 16 -8.25 -14.64 18.22
C GLN A 16 -9.44 -13.96 18.91
N SER A 17 -9.39 -13.88 20.25
CA SER A 17 -10.35 -13.16 21.09
C SER A 17 -9.59 -12.36 22.13
N ILE A 18 -9.78 -11.06 22.17
CA ILE A 18 -9.13 -10.17 23.14
C ILE A 18 -10.20 -9.34 23.84
N SER A 19 -10.02 -9.12 25.15
CA SER A 19 -10.89 -8.23 25.91
C SER A 19 -10.66 -6.79 25.47
N ILE A 20 -11.73 -6.03 25.23
CA ILE A 20 -11.65 -4.59 24.92
C ILE A 20 -10.88 -3.82 26.00
N GLY A 21 -10.93 -4.27 27.26
CA GLY A 21 -10.17 -3.69 28.37
C GLY A 21 -8.65 -3.79 28.24
N ASN A 22 -8.14 -4.60 27.32
CA ASN A 22 -6.72 -4.72 27.04
C ASN A 22 -6.25 -3.78 25.92
N ILE A 23 -7.15 -3.05 25.26
CA ILE A 23 -6.76 -2.08 24.23
C ILE A 23 -6.15 -0.86 24.90
N LEU A 24 -4.94 -0.52 24.51
CA LEU A 24 -4.23 0.68 24.96
C LEU A 24 -4.43 1.83 23.99
N GLU A 25 -4.28 1.56 22.70
CA GLU A 25 -4.35 2.58 21.66
C GLU A 25 -4.84 1.97 20.34
N VAL A 26 -5.59 2.75 19.56
CA VAL A 26 -5.90 2.47 18.16
C VAL A 26 -5.48 3.69 17.34
N PHE A 27 -4.70 3.48 16.28
CA PHE A 27 -4.21 4.56 15.43
C PHE A 27 -4.16 4.14 13.96
N PRO A 28 -4.35 5.06 12.99
CA PRO A 28 -4.22 4.74 11.58
C PRO A 28 -2.78 4.40 11.21
N LEU A 29 -2.63 3.53 10.21
CA LEU A 29 -1.38 3.37 9.47
C LEU A 29 -1.21 4.53 8.47
N LEU A 30 -0.02 4.65 7.88
CA LEU A 30 0.27 5.72 6.91
C LEU A 30 -0.72 5.70 5.75
N TRP A 31 -1.10 6.87 5.24
CA TRP A 31 -2.13 7.05 4.18
C TRP A 31 -3.45 6.30 4.44
N ASN A 32 -3.79 6.04 5.71
CA ASN A 32 -5.02 5.36 6.10
C ASN A 32 -5.21 4.01 5.39
N GLN A 33 -4.15 3.23 5.17
CA GLN A 33 -4.27 1.90 4.55
C GLN A 33 -4.76 0.81 5.51
N GLY A 34 -4.94 1.16 6.78
CA GLY A 34 -5.41 0.27 7.84
C GLY A 34 -5.25 0.93 9.21
N ILE A 35 -5.47 0.13 10.26
CA ILE A 35 -5.27 0.55 11.66
C ILE A 35 -4.30 -0.39 12.38
N ALA A 36 -3.62 0.15 13.38
CA ALA A 36 -2.90 -0.61 14.39
C ALA A 36 -3.66 -0.51 15.71
N ILE A 37 -3.74 -1.64 16.42
CA ILE A 37 -4.35 -1.76 17.74
C ILE A 37 -3.26 -2.20 18.70
N GLU A 38 -2.84 -1.30 19.59
CA GLU A 38 -1.92 -1.62 20.67
C GLU A 38 -2.68 -2.29 21.82
N LEU A 39 -2.17 -3.45 22.25
CA LEU A 39 -2.76 -4.31 23.24
C LEU A 39 -1.81 -4.49 24.41
N GLN A 40 -2.35 -4.43 25.62
CA GLN A 40 -1.65 -4.83 26.83
C GLN A 40 -1.52 -6.35 26.87
N TYR A 41 -0.30 -6.84 27.06
CA TYR A 41 -0.01 -8.25 27.33
C TYR A 41 0.86 -8.39 28.59
N ASN A 42 0.95 -9.59 29.15
CA ASN A 42 1.72 -9.85 30.37
C ASN A 42 3.20 -9.46 30.18
N GLY A 43 3.61 -8.35 30.81
CA GLY A 43 4.99 -7.84 30.77
C GLY A 43 5.33 -6.90 29.61
N GLY A 44 4.36 -6.46 28.80
CA GLY A 44 4.62 -5.51 27.71
C GLY A 44 3.37 -5.11 26.91
N SER A 45 3.58 -4.65 25.68
CA SER A 45 2.53 -4.41 24.70
C SER A 45 2.82 -5.13 23.37
N SER A 46 1.75 -5.45 22.64
CA SER A 46 1.82 -5.99 21.29
C SER A 46 0.91 -5.18 20.37
N HIS A 47 1.14 -5.26 19.06
CA HIS A 47 0.31 -4.59 18.07
C HIS A 47 -0.41 -5.63 17.22
N LEU A 48 -1.69 -5.37 16.94
CA LEU A 48 -2.49 -6.08 15.93
C LEU A 48 -2.75 -5.11 14.78
N TYR A 49 -2.42 -5.53 13.57
CA TYR A 49 -2.60 -4.71 12.37
C TYR A 49 -3.80 -5.20 11.57
N VAL A 50 -4.68 -4.28 11.19
CA VAL A 50 -5.84 -4.53 10.33
C VAL A 50 -5.64 -3.74 9.05
N LEU A 51 -5.28 -4.43 7.98
CA LEU A 51 -5.10 -3.83 6.66
C LEU A 51 -6.44 -3.79 5.92
N LEU A 52 -6.86 -2.59 5.55
CA LEU A 52 -8.13 -2.36 4.85
C LEU A 52 -7.92 -1.99 3.38
N GLN A 53 -6.71 -1.56 3.02
CA GLN A 53 -6.30 -1.23 1.65
C GLN A 53 -7.12 -0.10 1.01
N ASP A 54 -7.83 0.68 1.82
CA ASP A 54 -8.67 1.79 1.39
C ASP A 54 -8.78 2.85 2.51
N GLU A 55 -8.55 4.11 2.14
CA GLU A 55 -8.56 5.24 3.06
C GLU A 55 -9.95 5.49 3.67
N VAL A 56 -11.01 5.36 2.88
CA VAL A 56 -12.39 5.62 3.32
C VAL A 56 -12.81 4.56 4.32
N TYR A 57 -12.50 3.28 4.05
CA TYR A 57 -12.80 2.20 4.98
C TYR A 57 -12.07 2.37 6.31
N THR A 58 -10.79 2.75 6.28
CA THR A 58 -10.01 3.02 7.49
C THR A 58 -10.58 4.17 8.30
N LYS A 59 -10.90 5.29 7.66
CA LYS A 59 -11.51 6.45 8.33
C LYS A 59 -12.87 6.12 8.93
N ASN A 60 -13.69 5.37 8.20
CA ASN A 60 -15.00 4.94 8.69
C ASN A 60 -14.88 4.00 9.89
N LEU A 61 -13.93 3.05 9.85
CA LEU A 61 -13.67 2.16 10.98
C LEU A 61 -13.19 2.96 12.21
N LEU A 62 -12.25 3.88 12.03
CA LEU A 62 -11.78 4.73 13.13
C LEU A 62 -12.92 5.57 13.72
N SER A 63 -13.76 6.19 12.88
CA SER A 63 -14.93 6.95 13.36
C SER A 63 -15.88 6.05 14.16
N PHE A 64 -16.18 4.86 13.64
CA PHE A 64 -17.03 3.89 14.34
C PHE A 64 -16.44 3.49 15.70
N LEU A 65 -15.12 3.22 15.74
CA LEU A 65 -14.45 2.89 16.98
C LEU A 65 -14.47 4.07 17.95
N SER A 66 -14.24 5.31 17.50
CA SER A 66 -14.30 6.53 18.34
C SER A 66 -15.64 6.70 19.06
N ASP A 67 -16.75 6.28 18.44
CA ASP A 67 -18.09 6.39 19.01
C ASP A 67 -18.41 5.32 20.09
N LEU A 68 -17.56 4.30 20.25
CA LEU A 68 -17.76 3.25 21.23
C LEU A 68 -17.46 3.70 22.66
N ARG A 69 -18.08 3.03 23.65
CA ARG A 69 -17.71 3.20 25.06
C ARG A 69 -16.37 2.53 25.33
N HIS A 70 -15.34 3.35 25.34
CA HIS A 70 -13.98 2.92 25.61
C HIS A 70 -13.72 2.67 27.10
N PRO A 71 -12.93 1.63 27.44
CA PRO A 71 -12.26 1.59 28.73
C PRO A 71 -11.53 2.92 28.98
N LYS A 72 -11.50 3.41 30.22
CA LYS A 72 -10.92 4.73 30.56
C LYS A 72 -9.46 4.93 30.13
N GLN A 73 -8.77 3.86 29.76
CA GLN A 73 -7.35 3.84 29.43
C GLN A 73 -7.07 3.76 27.93
N SER A 74 -8.05 3.40 27.09
CA SER A 74 -7.82 3.25 25.65
C SER A 74 -7.92 4.58 24.93
N ARG A 75 -6.99 4.84 24.02
CA ARG A 75 -6.96 6.04 23.17
C ARG A 75 -7.25 5.69 21.72
N ILE A 76 -7.92 6.59 21.01
CA ILE A 76 -8.09 6.49 19.57
C ILE A 76 -7.48 7.74 18.97
N GLU A 77 -6.42 7.53 18.19
CA GLU A 77 -5.73 8.57 17.46
C GLU A 77 -6.28 8.65 16.03
N HIS A 78 -6.21 9.85 15.47
CA HIS A 78 -6.67 10.12 14.10
C HIS A 78 -5.52 10.34 13.11
N ASN A 79 -4.27 10.28 13.58
CA ASN A 79 -3.08 10.46 12.77
C ASN A 79 -2.11 9.29 12.95
N ALA A 80 -1.39 8.95 11.88
CA ALA A 80 -0.37 7.91 11.94
C ALA A 80 0.84 8.37 12.77
N LYS A 81 1.56 7.42 13.37
CA LYS A 81 2.76 7.71 14.17
C LYS A 81 3.93 8.15 13.28
N GLU A 82 4.71 9.14 13.74
CA GLU A 82 5.83 9.74 12.99
C GLU A 82 6.94 8.73 12.64
N ASN A 83 7.16 7.73 13.48
CA ASN A 83 8.17 6.69 13.25
C ASN A 83 7.94 5.89 11.95
N HIS A 84 6.68 5.76 11.50
CA HIS A 84 6.39 5.08 10.23
C HIS A 84 6.86 5.93 9.04
N VAL A 85 6.80 7.26 9.14
CA VAL A 85 7.27 8.18 8.09
C VAL A 85 8.77 8.05 7.87
N LEU A 86 9.55 7.89 8.95
CA LEU A 86 10.99 7.67 8.87
C LEU A 86 11.34 6.35 8.16
N ALA A 87 10.61 5.27 8.44
CA ALA A 87 10.81 3.98 7.79
C ALA A 87 10.57 4.07 6.27
N LEU A 88 9.56 4.81 5.85
CA LEU A 88 9.28 5.09 4.43
C LEU A 88 10.42 5.89 3.77
N GLN A 89 10.92 6.94 4.43
CA GLN A 89 12.05 7.71 3.91
C GLN A 89 13.29 6.82 3.71
N GLN A 90 13.55 5.91 4.66
CA GLN A 90 14.64 4.93 4.56
C GLN A 90 14.41 3.91 3.44
N LEU A 91 13.17 3.48 3.21
CA LEU A 91 12.81 2.64 2.07
C LEU A 91 13.14 3.35 0.75
N LEU A 92 12.74 4.61 0.59
CA LEU A 92 13.01 5.38 -0.62
C LEU A 92 14.51 5.59 -0.85
N LEU A 93 15.24 5.97 0.19
CA LEU A 93 16.70 6.16 0.13
C LEU A 93 17.46 4.88 -0.20
N SER A 94 16.91 3.71 0.13
CA SER A 94 17.55 2.41 -0.16
C SER A 94 17.11 1.80 -1.50
N SER A 95 15.94 2.19 -2.02
CA SER A 95 15.34 1.59 -3.23
C SER A 95 15.66 2.34 -4.53
N VAL A 96 16.03 3.61 -4.43
CA VAL A 96 16.30 4.48 -5.58
C VAL A 96 17.79 4.79 -5.65
N SER A 97 18.37 4.65 -6.85
CA SER A 97 19.76 5.02 -7.13
C SER A 97 19.84 6.41 -7.79
N GLY A 98 20.79 7.24 -7.35
CA GLY A 98 21.06 8.57 -7.91
C GLY A 98 21.33 9.64 -6.84
N ASP A 99 21.85 10.79 -7.27
CA ASP A 99 22.20 11.92 -6.39
C ASP A 99 20.99 12.81 -6.02
N ASP A 100 19.87 12.71 -6.77
CA ASP A 100 18.63 13.47 -6.58
C ASP A 100 17.46 12.51 -6.26
N ILE A 101 17.46 11.96 -5.05
CA ILE A 101 16.37 11.08 -4.58
C ILE A 101 15.22 11.95 -4.08
N ASP A 102 14.10 11.93 -4.80
CA ASP A 102 12.86 12.52 -4.30
C ASP A 102 12.29 11.66 -3.16
N THR A 103 12.26 12.23 -1.96
CA THR A 103 11.66 11.59 -0.78
C THR A 103 10.22 12.07 -0.52
N THR A 104 9.70 12.94 -1.38
CA THR A 104 8.35 13.50 -1.26
C THR A 104 7.35 12.49 -1.80
N VAL A 105 6.68 11.78 -0.91
CA VAL A 105 5.69 10.77 -1.29
C VAL A 105 4.38 11.43 -1.70
N CYS A 106 3.99 11.22 -2.95
CA CYS A 106 2.70 11.60 -3.48
C CYS A 106 1.59 10.64 -3.01
N SER A 107 1.89 9.34 -2.99
CA SER A 107 0.95 8.32 -2.52
C SER A 107 1.65 7.03 -2.11
N CYS A 108 1.05 6.32 -1.15
CA CYS A 108 1.42 4.96 -0.77
C CYS A 108 0.14 4.13 -0.64
N THR A 109 0.02 3.06 -1.42
CA THR A 109 -1.19 2.21 -1.43
C THR A 109 -0.81 0.74 -1.34
N ILE A 110 -1.53 0.00 -0.50
CA ILE A 110 -1.38 -1.47 -0.39
C ILE A 110 -2.15 -2.15 -1.52
N CYS A 111 -1.48 -3.07 -2.19
CA CYS A 111 -2.03 -3.89 -3.26
C CYS A 111 -2.34 -5.30 -2.73
N SER A 112 -3.49 -5.85 -3.10
CA SER A 112 -3.92 -7.21 -2.72
C SER A 112 -3.26 -8.30 -3.54
N ASN A 113 -2.59 -7.95 -4.65
CA ASN A 113 -1.78 -8.83 -5.48
C ASN A 113 -0.94 -7.97 -6.43
N CYS A 114 0.33 -8.33 -6.62
CA CYS A 114 1.18 -7.71 -7.62
C CYS A 114 1.91 -8.75 -8.46
N ILE A 115 2.04 -8.48 -9.75
CA ILE A 115 2.87 -9.23 -10.67
C ILE A 115 3.88 -8.28 -11.26
N VAL A 116 5.16 -8.57 -11.08
CA VAL A 116 6.26 -7.86 -11.72
C VAL A 116 6.85 -8.78 -12.78
N GLN A 117 6.77 -8.36 -14.03
CA GLN A 117 7.39 -9.05 -15.16
C GLN A 117 8.51 -8.17 -15.71
N LYS A 118 9.74 -8.66 -15.66
CA LYS A 118 10.92 -7.97 -16.21
C LYS A 118 11.57 -8.88 -17.24
N ASN A 119 11.52 -8.49 -18.52
CA ASN A 119 11.87 -9.36 -19.63
C ASN A 119 11.12 -10.73 -19.52
N GLU A 120 11.85 -11.85 -19.40
CA GLU A 120 11.29 -13.20 -19.23
C GLU A 120 11.03 -13.61 -17.77
N GLU A 121 11.49 -12.82 -16.79
CA GLU A 121 11.33 -13.14 -15.37
C GLU A 121 10.00 -12.61 -14.84
N LEU A 122 9.22 -13.49 -14.21
CA LEU A 122 7.94 -13.16 -13.61
C LEU A 122 7.95 -13.45 -12.11
N LYS A 123 7.71 -12.41 -11.30
CA LYS A 123 7.51 -12.50 -9.86
C LYS A 123 6.06 -12.22 -9.52
N LYS A 124 5.45 -13.09 -8.71
CA LYS A 124 4.16 -12.86 -8.07
C LYS A 124 4.37 -12.50 -6.59
N ILE A 125 3.60 -11.53 -6.13
CA ILE A 125 3.64 -10.99 -4.77
C ILE A 125 2.20 -11.00 -4.27
N ASP A 126 1.92 -11.79 -3.24
CA ASP A 126 0.56 -11.94 -2.72
C ASP A 126 0.04 -10.65 -2.09
N MET A 127 0.88 -9.87 -1.40
CA MET A 127 0.52 -8.55 -0.90
C MET A 127 1.76 -7.67 -0.85
N GLY A 128 1.63 -6.43 -1.26
CA GLY A 128 2.73 -5.47 -1.14
C GLY A 128 2.22 -4.05 -1.25
N ALA A 129 3.10 -3.09 -1.44
CA ALA A 129 2.71 -1.68 -1.53
C ALA A 129 3.43 -0.96 -2.66
N ILE A 130 2.70 -0.08 -3.34
CA ILE A 130 3.27 0.87 -4.28
C ILE A 130 3.42 2.22 -3.59
N VAL A 131 4.61 2.79 -3.68
CA VAL A 131 4.96 4.16 -3.27
C VAL A 131 5.28 4.96 -4.52
N ILE A 132 4.66 6.12 -4.65
CA ILE A 132 4.83 7.03 -5.78
C ILE A 132 5.39 8.35 -5.26
N THR A 133 6.49 8.79 -5.86
CA THR A 133 7.05 10.14 -5.70
C THR A 133 6.87 10.91 -7.01
N SER A 134 7.42 12.13 -7.10
CA SER A 134 7.37 12.88 -8.36
C SER A 134 8.29 12.29 -9.44
N THR A 135 9.31 11.53 -9.05
CA THR A 135 10.36 11.01 -9.96
C THR A 135 10.41 9.50 -10.04
N ASP A 136 9.88 8.78 -9.07
CA ASP A 136 10.09 7.35 -8.90
C ASP A 136 8.81 6.62 -8.48
N LEU A 137 8.68 5.38 -8.92
CA LEU A 137 7.70 4.42 -8.46
C LEU A 137 8.48 3.29 -7.79
N VAL A 138 8.11 2.94 -6.56
CA VAL A 138 8.73 1.88 -5.78
C VAL A 138 7.66 0.88 -5.36
N MET A 139 7.86 -0.39 -5.68
CA MET A 139 7.01 -1.50 -5.27
C MET A 139 7.79 -2.40 -4.32
N THR A 140 7.13 -2.83 -3.24
CA THR A 140 7.73 -3.62 -2.16
C THR A 140 6.92 -4.87 -1.87
N ASP A 141 7.60 -6.00 -1.75
CA ASP A 141 7.00 -7.32 -1.50
C ASP A 141 6.82 -7.67 -0.01
N ASP A 142 7.27 -6.80 0.89
CA ASP A 142 7.18 -6.97 2.33
C ASP A 142 6.55 -5.73 2.97
N LEU A 143 5.47 -5.91 3.73
CA LEU A 143 4.82 -4.83 4.45
C LEU A 143 5.39 -4.59 5.85
N ASN A 144 6.42 -5.32 6.28
CA ASN A 144 7.01 -5.17 7.61
C ASN A 144 7.52 -3.74 7.85
N TRP A 145 8.10 -3.07 6.84
CA TRP A 145 8.52 -1.67 6.97
C TRP A 145 7.33 -0.71 7.23
N PHE A 146 6.13 -1.09 6.79
CA PHE A 146 4.91 -0.30 6.92
C PHE A 146 4.25 -0.44 8.30
N ILE A 147 4.41 -1.62 8.92
CA ILE A 147 3.78 -1.97 10.21
C ILE A 147 4.77 -1.99 11.38
N SER A 148 6.07 -2.12 11.14
CA SER A 148 7.10 -2.24 12.17
C SER A 148 8.30 -1.36 11.88
N ALA A 149 8.47 -0.31 12.68
CA ALA A 149 9.64 0.57 12.60
C ALA A 149 10.98 -0.13 12.96
N GLN A 150 10.95 -1.40 13.39
CA GLN A 150 12.13 -2.16 13.81
C GLN A 150 12.69 -3.08 12.71
N SER A 151 11.97 -3.33 11.60
CA SER A 151 12.46 -4.18 10.51
C SER A 151 13.13 -3.35 9.41
N LEU A 152 14.37 -2.94 9.66
CA LEU A 152 15.18 -2.19 8.68
C LEU A 152 15.94 -3.10 7.70
N ILE A 153 15.58 -4.39 7.63
CA ILE A 153 16.42 -5.40 6.99
C ILE A 153 15.65 -6.10 5.87
N GLN A 154 16.16 -5.94 4.65
CA GLN A 154 15.91 -6.76 3.44
C GLN A 154 14.47 -6.77 2.91
N THR A 155 13.91 -5.60 2.64
CA THR A 155 12.75 -5.52 1.75
C THR A 155 13.21 -5.62 0.30
N THR A 156 12.69 -6.59 -0.47
CA THR A 156 12.91 -6.58 -1.92
C THR A 156 12.09 -5.43 -2.48
N CYS A 157 12.78 -4.50 -3.14
CA CYS A 157 12.14 -3.40 -3.82
C CYS A 157 12.33 -3.54 -5.33
N TYR A 158 11.26 -3.22 -6.05
CA TYR A 158 11.28 -2.97 -7.47
C TYR A 158 11.14 -1.46 -7.63
N SER A 159 12.04 -0.82 -8.37
CA SER A 159 11.99 0.62 -8.60
C SER A 159 12.06 0.94 -10.08
N GLN A 160 11.27 1.92 -10.48
CA GLN A 160 11.22 2.43 -11.85
C GLN A 160 11.12 3.95 -11.83
N LYS A 161 11.80 4.61 -12.76
CA LYS A 161 11.69 6.06 -12.92
C LYS A 161 10.34 6.40 -13.54
N MET A 162 9.75 7.51 -13.11
CA MET A 162 8.55 8.07 -13.73
C MET A 162 8.75 8.34 -15.22
N SER A 163 9.98 8.71 -15.62
CA SER A 163 10.38 8.92 -17.02
C SER A 163 10.34 7.64 -17.87
N ASN A 164 10.44 6.46 -17.25
CA ASN A 164 10.44 5.19 -17.96
C ASN A 164 9.01 4.70 -18.20
N LEU A 165 7.99 5.29 -17.56
CA LEU A 165 6.61 4.89 -17.70
C LEU A 165 6.06 5.30 -19.07
N ILE A 166 5.81 4.30 -19.92
CA ILE A 166 5.35 4.50 -21.31
C ILE A 166 3.85 4.27 -21.50
N GLU A 167 3.22 3.45 -20.64
CA GLU A 167 1.80 3.12 -20.76
C GLU A 167 1.18 2.80 -19.41
N VAL A 168 0.00 3.38 -19.16
CA VAL A 168 -0.87 3.08 -18.01
C VAL A 168 -2.18 2.49 -18.51
N GLY A 169 -2.43 1.24 -18.13
CA GLY A 169 -3.65 0.50 -18.47
C GLY A 169 -4.48 0.19 -17.23
N ILE A 170 -5.80 0.20 -17.39
CA ILE A 170 -6.73 -0.38 -16.42
C ILE A 170 -7.23 -1.69 -17.02
N GLY A 171 -7.00 -2.80 -16.31
CA GLY A 171 -7.32 -4.16 -16.74
C GLY A 171 -8.63 -4.66 -16.13
N GLY A 172 -8.58 -5.86 -15.55
CA GLY A 172 -9.71 -6.48 -14.85
C GLY A 172 -10.17 -5.70 -13.60
N ILE A 173 -10.91 -6.36 -12.71
CA ILE A 173 -11.49 -5.73 -11.51
C ILE A 173 -10.39 -5.09 -10.64
N TYR A 174 -10.42 -3.76 -10.56
CA TYR A 174 -9.49 -2.92 -9.79
C TYR A 174 -8.02 -3.21 -10.08
N GLN A 175 -7.70 -3.50 -11.34
CA GLN A 175 -6.35 -3.83 -11.78
C GLN A 175 -5.71 -2.69 -12.57
N LEU A 176 -4.51 -2.28 -12.16
CA LEU A 176 -3.64 -1.33 -12.84
C LEU A 176 -2.50 -2.07 -13.52
N ILE A 177 -2.18 -1.71 -14.75
CA ILE A 177 -1.07 -2.24 -15.53
C ILE A 177 -0.17 -1.07 -15.88
N LEU A 178 1.09 -1.12 -15.45
CA LEU A 178 2.11 -0.11 -15.72
C LEU A 178 3.18 -0.75 -16.58
N ASN A 179 3.48 -0.17 -17.73
CA ASN A 179 4.56 -0.65 -18.60
C ASN A 179 5.68 0.39 -18.63
N PHE A 180 6.90 -0.09 -18.41
CA PHE A 180 8.10 0.70 -18.35
C PHE A 180 9.08 0.27 -19.44
N LEU A 181 9.75 1.25 -20.03
CA LEU A 181 10.86 1.06 -20.95
C LEU A 181 12.06 1.85 -20.45
N ASP A 182 13.11 1.13 -20.03
CA ASP A 182 14.40 1.73 -19.73
C ASP A 182 15.29 1.58 -20.96
N GLU A 183 15.37 2.64 -21.78
CA GLU A 183 16.20 2.64 -23.00
C GLU A 183 17.69 2.54 -22.70
N VAL A 184 18.15 2.98 -21.52
CA VAL A 184 19.56 2.97 -21.14
C VAL A 184 19.98 1.55 -20.74
N ALA A 185 19.15 0.86 -19.96
CA ALA A 185 19.37 -0.52 -19.57
C ALA A 185 18.95 -1.52 -20.67
N GLY A 186 18.12 -1.08 -21.64
CA GLY A 186 17.56 -1.93 -22.68
C GLY A 186 16.58 -2.96 -22.12
N THR A 187 15.82 -2.61 -21.08
CA THR A 187 14.89 -3.53 -20.40
C THR A 187 13.45 -3.07 -20.50
N ASP A 188 12.54 -4.02 -20.71
CA ASP A 188 11.10 -3.84 -20.57
C ASP A 188 10.61 -4.44 -19.25
N GLU A 189 9.77 -3.69 -18.55
CA GLU A 189 9.21 -4.12 -17.28
C GLU A 189 7.72 -3.79 -17.21
N THR A 190 6.90 -4.73 -16.75
CA THR A 190 5.46 -4.56 -16.60
C THR A 190 5.04 -4.90 -15.18
N TRP A 191 4.34 -3.98 -14.53
CA TRP A 191 3.75 -4.19 -13.21
C TRP A 191 2.23 -4.30 -13.36
N THR A 192 1.66 -5.40 -12.87
CA THR A 192 0.21 -5.58 -12.76
C THR A 192 -0.17 -5.59 -11.28
N LEU A 193 -0.91 -4.57 -10.86
CA LEU A 193 -1.28 -4.32 -9.45
C LEU A 193 -2.78 -4.46 -9.29
N THR A 194 -3.23 -5.24 -8.32
CA THR A 194 -4.66 -5.41 -8.00
C THR A 194 -4.96 -4.75 -6.66
N PHE A 195 -6.01 -3.94 -6.61
CA PHE A 195 -6.43 -3.19 -5.43
C PHE A 195 -7.73 -3.74 -4.83
N GLY A 196 -7.93 -3.47 -3.54
CA GLY A 196 -9.16 -3.89 -2.85
C GLY A 196 -10.41 -3.12 -3.31
N THR A 197 -10.25 -1.90 -3.84
CA THR A 197 -11.35 -1.02 -4.25
C THR A 197 -11.00 -0.22 -5.51
N GLU A 198 -12.04 0.26 -6.21
CA GLU A 198 -11.90 1.22 -7.31
C GLU A 198 -11.29 2.54 -6.83
N SER A 199 -11.65 2.98 -5.63
CA SER A 199 -11.15 4.22 -5.04
C SER A 199 -9.62 4.19 -4.91
N SER A 200 -9.07 3.09 -4.36
CA SER A 200 -7.62 2.89 -4.23
C SER A 200 -6.93 2.87 -5.61
N LEU A 201 -7.51 2.20 -6.60
CA LEU A 201 -7.03 2.24 -7.99
C LEU A 201 -6.96 3.68 -8.53
N GLN A 202 -8.06 4.43 -8.43
CA GLN A 202 -8.15 5.79 -8.97
C GLN A 202 -7.22 6.77 -8.25
N MET A 203 -7.01 6.58 -6.95
CA MET A 203 -6.02 7.33 -6.18
C MET A 203 -4.62 7.11 -6.72
N VAL A 204 -4.19 5.86 -6.91
CA VAL A 204 -2.87 5.53 -7.49
C VAL A 204 -2.73 6.11 -8.89
N VAL A 205 -3.73 5.94 -9.75
CA VAL A 205 -3.75 6.51 -11.11
C VAL A 205 -3.58 8.03 -11.08
N SER A 206 -4.28 8.72 -10.18
CA SER A 206 -4.20 10.17 -10.05
C SER A 206 -2.82 10.62 -9.55
N SER A 207 -2.23 9.88 -8.61
CA SER A 207 -0.89 10.14 -8.08
C SER A 207 0.23 9.90 -9.10
N ILE A 208 0.01 9.04 -10.09
CA ILE A 208 0.93 8.89 -11.24
C ILE A 208 0.69 10.00 -12.26
N ARG A 209 -0.58 10.30 -12.56
CA ARG A 209 -0.96 11.27 -13.60
C ARG A 209 -0.29 12.62 -13.39
N VAL A 210 -0.41 13.19 -12.19
CA VAL A 210 0.08 14.55 -11.91
C VAL A 210 1.58 14.72 -12.20
N PRO A 211 2.49 13.93 -11.59
CA PRO A 211 3.92 14.07 -11.87
C PRO A 211 4.30 13.68 -13.29
N TRP A 212 3.64 12.69 -13.88
CA TRP A 212 3.91 12.28 -15.27
C TRP A 212 3.55 13.38 -16.27
N GLU A 213 2.37 14.00 -16.14
CA GLU A 213 1.93 15.09 -17.01
C GLU A 213 2.80 16.33 -16.84
N GLN A 214 3.33 16.59 -15.63
CA GLN A 214 4.31 17.64 -15.38
C GLN A 214 5.64 17.37 -16.09
N LEU A 215 6.11 16.12 -16.06
CA LEU A 215 7.37 15.72 -16.68
C LEU A 215 7.32 15.81 -18.21
N PHE A 216 6.23 15.34 -18.83
CA PHE A 216 6.11 15.26 -20.29
C PHE A 216 5.33 16.42 -20.92
N SER A 217 4.70 17.28 -20.12
CA SER A 217 3.89 18.43 -20.57
C SER A 217 2.76 18.05 -21.54
N VAL A 218 2.25 16.82 -21.44
CA VAL A 218 1.13 16.29 -22.22
C VAL A 218 0.20 15.47 -21.32
N PRO A 219 -1.11 15.36 -21.64
CA PRO A 219 -2.04 14.56 -20.85
C PRO A 219 -1.69 13.07 -20.87
N LEU A 220 -1.78 12.41 -19.72
CA LEU A 220 -1.59 10.96 -19.62
C LEU A 220 -2.82 10.24 -20.15
N SER A 221 -2.65 9.44 -21.20
CA SER A 221 -3.72 8.61 -21.75
C SER A 221 -3.79 7.27 -20.99
N ILE A 222 -4.98 6.96 -20.45
CA ILE A 222 -5.22 5.70 -19.75
C ILE A 222 -5.97 4.75 -20.68
N ILE A 223 -5.42 3.54 -20.83
CA ILE A 223 -5.96 2.52 -21.75
C ILE A 223 -6.83 1.54 -20.97
N ASN A 224 -8.10 1.41 -21.33
CA ASN A 224 -8.95 0.34 -20.81
C ASN A 224 -8.63 -0.95 -21.57
N LYS A 225 -7.90 -1.86 -20.93
CA LYS A 225 -7.59 -3.19 -21.45
C LYS A 225 -8.78 -4.10 -21.13
N ASN A 226 -9.74 -4.16 -22.05
CA ASN A 226 -10.82 -5.13 -21.99
C ASN A 226 -10.21 -6.53 -21.94
N THR A 227 -10.38 -7.22 -20.82
CA THR A 227 -10.03 -8.63 -20.65
C THR A 227 -11.27 -9.50 -20.85
#